data_AF-A0A2V9XRP6-F1
#
_entry.id   AF-A0A2V9XRP6-F1
#
_cell.length_a   1.000
_cell.length_b   1.000
_cell.length_c   1.000
_cell.angle_alpha   90.00
_cell.angle_beta   90.00
_cell.angle_gamma   90.00
#
_symmetry.space_group_name_H-M   'P 1'
#
loop_
_entity.id
_entity.type
_entity.pdbx_description
1 polymer ?
#
loop_
_entity_poly.entity_id
_entity_poly.type
_entity_poly.pdbx_seq_one_letter_code
_entity_poly.pdbx_strand_id
1 'polypeptide(L)'
;DKYEVYDSGGIGELDVRALLKQYGERKIANDLSSAWQGGAYVTFRRAGKEAASSASTADLALLYVSRWKTSKAAESFAAIYAAAVQKRYPSATIKPAAPCSGTLCPISATQASTEEGPVIVEQWPDNTVIVSESFDTTTAAKLRDAVRHGDPEMHAAEMHAEDMQQRELNFRLYDLPAFQAFQAELGEKIVHTLEQRARQR
;
A
#
# COMPACT_ATOMS: atom_id res chain seq x y z
N ASP A 1 0.98 14.39 -15.11
CA ASP A 1 1.46 13.66 -13.92
C ASP A 1 0.27 13.11 -13.21
N LYS A 2 0.34 11.87 -12.71
CA LYS A 2 -0.85 11.24 -12.12
C LYS A 2 -0.76 11.11 -10.61
N TYR A 3 0.44 11.00 -10.05
CA TYR A 3 0.67 10.82 -8.62
C TYR A 3 1.94 11.58 -8.19
N GLU A 4 1.92 12.25 -7.05
CA GLU A 4 3.04 12.96 -6.42
C GLU A 4 3.09 12.55 -4.96
N VAL A 5 4.26 12.21 -4.41
CA VAL A 5 4.37 11.81 -2.99
C VAL A 5 3.87 12.96 -2.10
N TYR A 6 3.01 12.61 -1.14
CA TYR A 6 2.39 13.59 -0.24
C TYR A 6 2.86 13.44 1.20
N ASP A 7 2.78 12.23 1.74
CA ASP A 7 3.16 11.93 3.13
C ASP A 7 3.52 10.44 3.27
N SER A 8 4.33 10.11 4.27
CA SER A 8 4.70 8.72 4.58
C SER A 8 4.99 8.56 6.07
N GLY A 9 4.71 7.39 6.62
CA GLY A 9 4.96 7.13 8.03
C GLY A 9 4.87 5.65 8.42
N GLY A 10 5.31 5.37 9.64
CA GLY A 10 5.15 4.07 10.29
C GLY A 10 3.80 3.95 11.02
N ILE A 11 3.29 2.73 11.12
CA ILE A 11 2.08 2.37 11.87
C ILE A 11 2.48 1.44 13.02
N GLY A 12 2.12 1.83 14.24
CA GLY A 12 2.39 1.07 15.45
C GLY A 12 1.28 0.08 15.81
N GLU A 13 1.55 -0.77 16.81
CA GLU A 13 0.56 -1.72 17.33
C GLU A 13 -0.72 -1.02 17.83
N LEU A 14 -0.56 0.14 18.46
CA LEU A 14 -1.70 0.93 18.96
C LEU A 14 -2.60 1.42 17.81
N ASP A 15 -1.99 1.87 16.71
CA ASP A 15 -2.69 2.39 15.54
C ASP A 15 -3.49 1.28 14.84
N VAL A 16 -2.86 0.12 14.61
CA VAL A 16 -3.56 -1.03 14.01
C VAL A 16 -4.67 -1.54 14.94
N ARG A 17 -4.46 -1.53 16.26
CA ARG A 17 -5.50 -1.87 17.23
C ARG A 17 -6.69 -0.91 17.15
N ALA A 18 -6.46 0.38 16.94
CA ALA A 18 -7.53 1.36 16.74
C ALA A 18 -8.31 1.09 15.45
N LEU A 19 -7.61 0.83 14.33
CA LEU A 19 -8.21 0.44 13.05
C LEU A 19 -9.08 -0.83 13.20
N LEU A 20 -8.55 -1.86 13.87
CA LEU A 20 -9.27 -3.11 14.11
C LEU A 20 -10.51 -2.93 14.98
N LYS A 21 -10.48 -2.02 15.97
CA LYS A 21 -11.67 -1.68 16.77
C LYS A 21 -12.72 -0.92 15.98
N GLN A 22 -12.29 -0.08 15.04
CA GLN A 22 -13.18 0.74 14.21
C GLN A 22 -13.94 -0.13 13.19
N TYR A 23 -13.25 -1.10 12.57
CA TYR A 23 -13.79 -1.83 11.43
C TYR A 23 -14.03 -3.33 11.67
N GLY A 24 -13.37 -3.92 12.66
CA GLY A 24 -13.54 -5.32 13.06
C GLY A 24 -14.31 -5.48 14.37
N GLU A 25 -14.30 -6.70 14.91
CA GLU A 25 -14.90 -6.99 16.21
C GLU A 25 -13.93 -6.64 17.34
N ARG A 26 -14.46 -6.02 18.42
CA ARG A 26 -13.65 -5.60 19.57
C ARG A 26 -12.81 -6.73 20.19
N LYS A 27 -13.33 -7.96 20.21
CA LYS A 27 -12.63 -9.12 20.75
C LYS A 27 -11.42 -9.51 19.88
N ILE A 28 -11.62 -9.54 18.56
CA ILE A 28 -10.57 -9.85 17.58
C ILE A 28 -9.47 -8.79 17.58
N ALA A 29 -9.81 -7.52 17.81
CA ALA A 29 -8.86 -6.43 17.76
C ALA A 29 -7.67 -6.56 18.73
N ASN A 30 -7.90 -7.06 19.96
CA ASN A 30 -6.80 -7.24 20.93
C ASN A 30 -5.89 -8.42 20.52
N ASP A 31 -6.49 -9.56 20.21
CA ASP A 31 -5.73 -10.77 19.84
C ASP A 31 -4.92 -10.53 18.57
N LEU A 32 -5.53 -9.92 17.55
CA LEU A 32 -4.88 -9.66 16.28
C LEU A 32 -3.82 -8.57 16.39
N SER A 33 -4.06 -7.46 17.09
CA SER A 33 -3.02 -6.42 17.26
C SER A 33 -1.78 -6.95 17.98
N SER A 34 -1.91 -7.89 18.91
CA SER A 34 -0.75 -8.52 19.55
C SER A 34 0.14 -9.32 18.58
N ALA A 35 -0.38 -9.65 17.39
CA ALA A 35 0.35 -10.32 16.32
C ALA A 35 1.04 -9.35 15.34
N TRP A 36 0.95 -8.03 15.57
CA TRP A 36 1.59 -7.00 14.76
C TRP A 36 3.12 -7.13 14.79
N GLN A 37 3.76 -6.93 13.63
CA GLN A 37 5.22 -6.87 13.49
C GLN A 37 5.70 -5.61 12.75
N GLY A 38 4.87 -4.57 12.69
CA GLY A 38 5.21 -3.32 12.03
C GLY A 38 4.47 -3.12 10.71
N GLY A 39 4.39 -1.87 10.30
CA GLY A 39 3.76 -1.47 9.05
C GLY A 39 4.09 -0.02 8.74
N ALA A 40 3.89 0.34 7.48
CA ALA A 40 4.21 1.65 6.97
C ALA A 40 3.25 2.02 5.84
N TYR A 41 3.10 3.31 5.61
CA TYR A 41 2.30 3.84 4.51
C TYR A 41 3.06 4.90 3.74
N VAL A 42 2.65 5.06 2.49
CA VAL A 42 2.95 6.25 1.68
C VAL A 42 1.67 6.69 0.98
N THR A 43 1.39 7.98 1.04
CA THR A 43 0.29 8.63 0.35
C THR A 43 0.81 9.48 -0.80
N PHE A 44 -0.02 9.62 -1.82
CA PHE A 44 0.27 10.39 -3.01
C PHE A 44 -0.89 11.31 -3.36
N ARG A 45 -0.60 12.55 -3.74
CA ARG A 45 -1.56 13.44 -4.40
C ARG A 45 -1.78 13.00 -5.84
N ARG A 46 -3.03 12.95 -6.27
CA ARG A 46 -3.43 12.58 -7.62
C ARG A 46 -3.58 13.83 -8.46
N ALA A 47 -2.78 13.96 -9.52
CA ALA A 47 -2.89 15.12 -10.40
C ALA A 47 -4.03 14.96 -11.42
N GLY A 48 -4.74 16.07 -11.69
CA GLY A 48 -5.81 16.15 -12.69
C GLY A 48 -7.24 16.01 -12.16
N LYS A 49 -7.46 15.84 -10.85
CA LYS A 49 -8.71 16.30 -10.23
C LYS A 49 -8.54 17.80 -10.03
N GLU A 50 -9.40 18.61 -10.62
CA GLU A 50 -9.44 20.04 -10.31
C GLU A 50 -9.39 20.17 -8.80
N ALA A 51 -8.47 20.99 -8.29
CA ALA A 51 -8.41 21.28 -6.87
C ALA A 51 -9.78 21.85 -6.48
N ALA A 52 -10.68 20.98 -6.05
CA ALA A 52 -11.87 21.39 -5.35
C ALA A 52 -11.38 22.28 -4.23
N SER A 53 -12.11 23.34 -3.93
CA SER A 53 -11.77 24.32 -2.90
C SER A 53 -11.57 23.70 -1.50
N SER A 54 -11.81 22.39 -1.35
CA SER A 54 -11.49 21.56 -0.20
C SER A 54 -10.68 20.31 -0.64
N ALA A 55 -9.49 20.12 -0.09
CA ALA A 55 -8.76 18.86 -0.23
C ALA A 55 -9.59 17.68 0.30
N SER A 56 -9.70 16.61 -0.47
CA SER A 56 -10.49 15.42 -0.15
C SER A 56 -9.65 14.15 -0.18
N THR A 57 -10.10 13.08 0.49
CA THR A 57 -9.52 11.73 0.39
C THR A 57 -9.47 11.25 -1.06
N ALA A 58 -10.41 11.70 -1.88
CA ALA A 58 -10.48 11.38 -3.30
C ALA A 58 -9.28 11.91 -4.11
N ASP A 59 -8.54 12.88 -3.58
CA ASP A 59 -7.33 13.46 -4.17
C ASP A 59 -6.07 12.66 -3.80
N LEU A 60 -6.19 11.67 -2.92
CA LEU A 60 -5.09 10.85 -2.46
C LEU A 60 -5.13 9.42 -3.04
N ALA A 61 -3.95 8.83 -3.14
CA ALA A 61 -3.74 7.39 -3.29
C ALA A 61 -2.86 6.89 -2.14
N LEU A 62 -3.05 5.64 -1.72
CA LEU A 62 -2.41 5.07 -0.53
C LEU A 62 -1.76 3.74 -0.87
N LEU A 63 -0.48 3.61 -0.55
CA LEU A 63 0.21 2.32 -0.46
C LEU A 63 0.45 2.03 1.02
N TYR A 64 -0.03 0.90 1.50
CA TYR A 64 0.14 0.47 2.89
C TYR A 64 0.68 -0.96 2.94
N VAL A 65 1.68 -1.18 3.78
CA VAL A 65 2.35 -2.47 3.95
C VAL A 65 2.37 -2.82 5.43
N SER A 66 2.05 -4.06 5.77
CA SER A 66 2.06 -4.55 7.15
C SER A 66 2.62 -5.96 7.26
N ARG A 67 3.29 -6.26 8.38
CA ARG A 67 3.81 -7.60 8.71
C ARG A 67 3.17 -8.15 9.97
N TRP A 68 3.04 -9.47 9.98
CA TRP A 68 2.33 -10.20 11.02
C TRP A 68 3.13 -11.41 11.51
N LYS A 69 2.97 -11.76 12.79
CA LYS A 69 3.64 -12.93 13.39
C LYS A 69 3.29 -14.25 12.71
N THR A 70 2.10 -14.34 12.11
CA THR A 70 1.60 -15.58 11.50
C THR A 70 0.81 -15.31 10.22
N SER A 71 0.78 -16.29 9.32
CA SER A 71 -0.01 -16.21 8.08
C SER A 71 -1.50 -16.03 8.36
N LYS A 72 -2.03 -16.68 9.40
CA LYS A 72 -3.42 -16.52 9.84
C LYS A 72 -3.74 -15.11 10.32
N ALA A 73 -2.79 -14.44 10.99
CA ALA A 73 -2.97 -13.04 11.38
C ALA A 73 -2.97 -12.11 10.16
N ALA A 74 -2.06 -12.32 9.20
CA ALA A 74 -2.04 -11.59 7.94
C ALA A 74 -3.36 -11.78 7.15
N GLU A 75 -3.84 -13.02 7.02
CA GLU A 75 -5.12 -13.36 6.40
C GLU A 75 -6.29 -12.65 7.09
N SER A 76 -6.35 -12.74 8.42
CA SER A 76 -7.42 -12.12 9.22
C SER A 76 -7.44 -10.61 9.03
N PHE A 77 -6.26 -9.97 9.02
CA PHE A 77 -6.15 -8.54 8.76
C PHE A 77 -6.58 -8.18 7.34
N ALA A 78 -6.13 -8.92 6.32
CA ALA A 78 -6.52 -8.68 4.93
C ALA A 78 -8.06 -8.76 4.75
N ALA A 79 -8.71 -9.74 5.38
CA ALA A 79 -10.16 -9.87 5.37
C ALA A 79 -10.87 -8.69 6.08
N ILE A 80 -10.39 -8.27 7.25
CA ILE A 80 -10.94 -7.11 7.97
C ILE A 80 -10.74 -5.83 7.15
N TYR A 81 -9.58 -5.66 6.51
CA TYR A 81 -9.30 -4.50 5.68
C TYR A 81 -10.23 -4.44 4.47
N ALA A 82 -10.41 -5.55 3.75
CA ALA A 82 -11.36 -5.64 2.63
C ALA A 82 -12.81 -5.36 3.07
N ALA A 83 -13.22 -5.84 4.25
CA ALA A 83 -14.52 -5.50 4.82
C ALA A 83 -14.64 -4.01 5.22
N ALA A 84 -13.54 -3.41 5.70
CA ALA A 84 -13.48 -1.99 6.02
C ALA A 84 -13.65 -1.11 4.78
N VAL A 85 -13.15 -1.53 3.61
CA VAL A 85 -13.34 -0.81 2.34
C VAL A 85 -14.83 -0.63 2.03
N GLN A 86 -15.65 -1.69 2.18
CA GLN A 86 -17.10 -1.59 1.97
C GLN A 86 -17.79 -0.62 2.94
N LYS A 87 -17.25 -0.45 4.15
CA LYS A 87 -17.78 0.51 5.13
C LYS A 87 -17.32 1.94 4.87
N ARG A 88 -16.12 2.12 4.32
CA ARG A 88 -15.53 3.44 4.01
C ARG A 88 -16.08 4.05 2.73
N TYR A 89 -16.40 3.22 1.74
CA TYR A 89 -16.79 3.65 0.40
C TYR A 89 -18.19 3.12 0.06
N PRO A 90 -19.24 3.97 0.06
CA PRO A 90 -20.61 3.54 -0.21
C PRO A 90 -20.83 2.80 -1.54
N SER A 91 -20.01 3.07 -2.57
CA SER A 91 -20.14 2.39 -3.88
C SER A 91 -19.22 1.17 -4.05
N ALA A 92 -18.49 0.78 -2.99
CA ALA A 92 -17.53 -0.31 -3.05
C ALA A 92 -18.17 -1.63 -3.50
N THR A 93 -17.63 -2.18 -4.58
CA THR A 93 -17.99 -3.53 -5.05
C THR A 93 -16.77 -4.42 -4.98
N ILE A 94 -16.84 -5.48 -4.17
CA ILE A 94 -15.78 -6.49 -4.08
C ILE A 94 -15.83 -7.43 -5.29
N LYS A 95 -14.66 -7.71 -5.85
CA LYS A 95 -14.41 -8.70 -6.89
C LYS A 95 -13.19 -9.54 -6.49
N PRO A 96 -13.17 -10.83 -6.82
CA PRO A 96 -11.94 -11.59 -6.77
C PRO A 96 -10.88 -10.91 -7.63
N ALA A 97 -9.65 -10.78 -7.11
CA ALA A 97 -8.54 -10.31 -7.93
C ALA A 97 -8.23 -11.33 -9.04
N ALA A 98 -7.57 -10.89 -10.11
CA ALA A 98 -7.17 -11.77 -11.19
C ALA A 98 -6.26 -12.91 -10.65
N PRO A 99 -6.46 -14.16 -11.09
CA PRO A 99 -5.66 -15.29 -10.63
C PRO A 99 -4.19 -15.08 -11.00
N CYS A 100 -3.31 -15.28 -10.02
CA CYS A 100 -1.86 -15.27 -10.16
C CYS A 100 -1.34 -16.61 -9.64
N SER A 101 -0.48 -17.28 -10.41
CA SER A 101 0.10 -18.57 -10.03
C SER A 101 1.63 -18.51 -10.06
N GLY A 102 2.29 -18.96 -8.99
CA GLY A 102 3.76 -19.00 -8.89
C GLY A 102 4.26 -18.52 -7.52
N THR A 103 5.57 -18.59 -7.29
CA THR A 103 6.22 -18.17 -6.03
C THR A 103 6.27 -16.64 -5.85
N LEU A 104 6.03 -15.89 -6.93
CA LEU A 104 6.00 -14.42 -6.94
C LEU A 104 4.57 -13.86 -6.83
N CYS A 105 3.59 -14.73 -6.53
CA CYS A 105 2.19 -14.34 -6.42
C CYS A 105 1.75 -14.25 -4.95
N PRO A 106 0.76 -13.38 -4.65
CA PRO A 106 0.12 -13.39 -3.35
C PRO A 106 -0.62 -14.72 -3.12
N ILE A 107 -0.71 -15.14 -1.85
CA ILE A 107 -1.53 -16.29 -1.43
C ILE A 107 -3.00 -16.00 -1.72
N SER A 108 -3.43 -14.78 -1.40
CA SER A 108 -4.80 -14.33 -1.62
C SER A 108 -4.80 -12.85 -2.00
N ALA A 109 -5.73 -12.47 -2.85
CA ALA A 109 -5.90 -11.09 -3.27
C ALA A 109 -7.38 -10.76 -3.44
N THR A 110 -7.79 -9.62 -2.88
CA THR A 110 -9.15 -9.08 -2.99
C THR A 110 -9.08 -7.72 -3.65
N GLN A 111 -9.92 -7.49 -4.66
CA GLN A 111 -10.04 -6.20 -5.31
C GLN A 111 -11.42 -5.60 -5.03
N ALA A 112 -11.48 -4.31 -4.73
CA ALA A 112 -12.72 -3.55 -4.67
C ALA A 112 -12.65 -2.41 -5.69
N SER A 113 -13.76 -2.13 -6.36
CA SER A 113 -13.94 -0.89 -7.13
C SER A 113 -14.70 0.10 -6.27
N THR A 114 -14.16 1.31 -6.05
CA THR A 114 -14.80 2.39 -5.30
C THR A 114 -14.93 3.65 -6.15
N GLU A 115 -15.67 4.65 -5.64
CA GLU A 115 -15.81 5.96 -6.25
C GLU A 115 -14.49 6.77 -6.27
N GLU A 116 -13.53 6.44 -5.42
CA GLU A 116 -12.22 7.09 -5.37
C GLU A 116 -11.18 6.35 -6.22
N GLY A 117 -11.40 5.07 -6.51
CA GLY A 117 -10.55 4.25 -7.37
C GLY A 117 -10.54 2.79 -6.90
N PRO A 118 -9.69 1.93 -7.46
CA PRO A 118 -9.65 0.55 -6.99
C PRO A 118 -8.90 0.46 -5.66
N VAL A 119 -9.30 -0.50 -4.84
CA VAL A 119 -8.55 -0.96 -3.66
C VAL A 119 -8.15 -2.40 -3.90
N ILE A 120 -6.87 -2.71 -3.72
CA ILE A 120 -6.34 -4.08 -3.85
C ILE A 120 -5.68 -4.44 -2.53
N VAL A 121 -6.07 -5.57 -1.95
CA VAL A 121 -5.54 -6.12 -0.69
C VAL A 121 -4.93 -7.47 -1.00
N GLU A 122 -3.64 -7.62 -0.76
CA GLU A 122 -2.85 -8.81 -1.12
C GLU A 122 -2.15 -9.38 0.11
N GLN A 123 -2.38 -10.66 0.39
CA GLN A 123 -1.65 -11.43 1.41
C GLN A 123 -0.51 -12.20 0.77
N TRP A 124 0.66 -12.15 1.39
CA TRP A 124 1.90 -12.78 0.89
C TRP A 124 2.41 -13.92 1.79
N PRO A 125 3.24 -14.84 1.23
CA PRO A 125 3.77 -16.00 1.96
C PRO A 125 4.62 -15.69 3.19
N ASP A 126 5.23 -14.51 3.26
CA ASP A 126 6.07 -14.03 4.36
C ASP A 126 5.27 -13.31 5.46
N ASN A 127 3.96 -13.55 5.53
CA ASN A 127 3.01 -12.90 6.44
C ASN A 127 2.89 -11.38 6.23
N THR A 128 3.18 -10.89 5.03
CA THR A 128 2.98 -9.48 4.66
C THR A 128 1.59 -9.28 4.07
N VAL A 129 0.95 -8.14 4.37
CA VAL A 129 -0.22 -7.64 3.65
C VAL A 129 0.15 -6.33 2.98
N ILE A 130 -0.07 -6.26 1.66
CA ILE A 130 0.08 -5.05 0.85
C ILE A 130 -1.30 -4.56 0.47
N VAL A 131 -1.54 -3.28 0.64
CA VAL A 131 -2.76 -2.59 0.22
C VAL A 131 -2.40 -1.43 -0.69
N SER A 132 -3.07 -1.36 -1.85
CA SER A 132 -3.02 -0.19 -2.73
C SER A 132 -4.43 0.38 -2.92
N GLU A 133 -4.63 1.66 -2.62
CA GLU A 133 -5.89 2.38 -2.80
C GLU A 133 -5.74 3.52 -3.82
N SER A 134 -6.74 3.68 -4.69
CA SER A 134 -6.89 4.77 -5.66
C SER A 134 -5.81 4.89 -6.74
N PHE A 135 -4.90 3.93 -6.83
CA PHE A 135 -3.99 3.75 -7.97
C PHE A 135 -4.69 3.02 -9.12
N ASP A 136 -4.35 3.32 -10.36
CA ASP A 136 -4.71 2.42 -11.46
C ASP A 136 -3.99 1.06 -11.31
N THR A 137 -4.56 0.00 -11.89
CA THR A 137 -4.06 -1.37 -11.73
C THR A 137 -2.61 -1.55 -12.18
N THR A 138 -2.17 -0.76 -13.17
CA THR A 138 -0.79 -0.82 -13.67
C THR A 138 0.17 -0.21 -12.65
N THR A 139 -0.15 0.96 -12.11
CA THR A 139 0.64 1.61 -11.06
C THR A 139 0.67 0.77 -9.77
N ALA A 140 -0.48 0.21 -9.37
CA ALA A 140 -0.57 -0.67 -8.21
C ALA A 140 0.33 -1.90 -8.34
N ALA A 141 0.35 -2.54 -9.53
CA ALA A 141 1.22 -3.68 -9.81
C ALA A 141 2.71 -3.31 -9.70
N LYS A 142 3.12 -2.18 -10.27
CA LYS A 142 4.51 -1.68 -10.17
C LYS A 142 4.93 -1.42 -8.72
N LEU A 143 4.05 -0.79 -7.92
CA LEU A 143 4.33 -0.49 -6.51
C LEU A 143 4.48 -1.77 -5.69
N ARG A 144 3.58 -2.72 -5.88
CA ARG A 144 3.70 -4.05 -5.27
C ARG A 144 5.00 -4.71 -5.67
N ASP A 145 5.34 -4.76 -6.96
CA ASP A 145 6.56 -5.41 -7.42
C ASP A 145 7.81 -4.73 -6.83
N ALA A 146 7.82 -3.40 -6.68
CA ALA A 146 8.89 -2.64 -6.03
C ALA A 146 9.00 -2.97 -4.52
N VAL A 147 7.89 -3.16 -3.82
CA VAL A 147 7.88 -3.60 -2.42
C VAL A 147 8.38 -5.04 -2.28
N ARG A 148 8.07 -5.91 -3.24
CA ARG A 148 8.40 -7.35 -3.19
C ARG A 148 9.82 -7.68 -3.65
N HIS A 149 10.36 -6.92 -4.60
CA HIS A 149 11.64 -7.20 -5.25
C HIS A 149 12.67 -6.11 -4.94
N GLY A 150 12.69 -5.60 -3.70
CA GLY A 150 13.79 -4.74 -3.24
C GLY A 150 15.13 -5.31 -3.71
N ASP A 151 16.01 -4.43 -4.20
CA ASP A 151 17.27 -4.74 -4.90
C ASP A 151 17.99 -5.99 -4.34
N PRO A 152 18.46 -6.96 -5.15
CA PRO A 152 19.10 -8.20 -4.69
C PRO A 152 20.24 -8.04 -3.65
N GLU A 153 20.87 -6.88 -3.51
CA GLU A 153 21.81 -6.58 -2.41
C GLU A 153 21.13 -6.56 -1.01
N MET A 154 19.83 -6.27 -0.94
CA MET A 154 19.02 -6.30 0.29
C MET A 154 18.82 -7.73 0.83
N HIS A 155 18.61 -8.72 -0.04
CA HIS A 155 18.42 -10.11 0.40
C HIS A 155 19.67 -10.71 1.06
N ALA A 156 20.86 -10.24 0.70
CA ALA A 156 22.11 -10.64 1.35
C ALA A 156 22.27 -10.00 2.75
N ALA A 157 21.77 -8.78 2.95
CA ALA A 157 21.76 -8.12 4.27
C ALA A 157 20.65 -8.66 5.20
N GLU A 158 19.52 -9.11 4.65
CA GLU A 158 18.40 -9.67 5.40
C GLU A 158 18.72 -11.02 6.06
N MET A 159 19.60 -11.85 5.47
CA MET A 159 20.06 -13.10 6.10
C MET A 159 20.88 -12.89 7.38
N HIS A 160 21.39 -11.68 7.63
CA HIS A 160 22.09 -11.33 8.88
C HIS A 160 21.19 -10.60 9.89
N ALA A 161 19.92 -10.34 9.56
CA ALA A 161 19.05 -9.38 10.22
C ALA A 161 17.78 -9.99 10.85
N GLU A 162 17.80 -11.27 11.25
CA GLU A 162 16.68 -11.87 12.01
C GLU A 162 16.41 -11.10 13.33
N ASP A 163 17.39 -10.35 13.83
CA ASP A 163 17.28 -9.49 15.03
C ASP A 163 16.95 -8.00 14.71
N MET A 164 16.96 -7.58 13.43
CA MET A 164 16.71 -6.19 12.98
C MET A 164 15.38 -5.96 12.26
N GLN A 165 14.69 -7.01 11.79
CA GLN A 165 13.48 -6.90 10.95
C GLN A 165 12.33 -6.07 11.55
N GLN A 166 12.25 -5.93 12.88
CA GLN A 166 11.20 -5.14 13.55
C GLN A 166 11.50 -3.63 13.61
N ARG A 167 12.73 -3.18 13.35
CA ARG A 167 13.12 -1.76 13.43
C ARG A 167 13.12 -1.03 12.09
N GLU A 168 13.20 -1.72 10.96
CA GLU A 168 13.59 -1.08 9.69
C GLU A 168 12.45 -0.69 8.74
N LEU A 169 11.27 -1.29 8.85
CA LEU A 169 10.12 -0.91 8.00
C LEU A 169 9.55 0.47 8.34
N ASN A 170 9.81 0.94 9.56
CA ASN A 170 9.34 2.22 10.08
C ASN A 170 10.01 3.42 9.38
N PHE A 171 11.14 3.21 8.70
CA PHE A 171 11.96 4.28 8.12
C PHE A 171 12.24 4.15 6.62
N ARG A 172 11.99 3.00 5.97
CA ARG A 172 12.64 2.71 4.69
C ARG A 172 11.80 2.75 3.43
N LEU A 173 10.48 2.95 3.45
CA LEU A 173 9.72 2.93 2.19
C LEU A 173 10.16 4.04 1.22
N TYR A 174 10.52 5.23 1.73
CA TYR A 174 11.10 6.33 0.94
C TYR A 174 12.54 6.03 0.48
N ASP A 175 13.31 5.33 1.31
CA ASP A 175 14.70 4.98 1.04
C ASP A 175 14.85 3.76 0.10
N LEU A 176 13.74 3.09 -0.26
CA LEU A 176 13.79 1.99 -1.23
C LEU A 176 14.25 2.53 -2.59
N PRO A 177 15.38 2.05 -3.17
CA PRO A 177 15.87 2.52 -4.45
C PRO A 177 14.85 2.38 -5.59
N ALA A 178 14.06 1.28 -5.59
CA ALA A 178 12.98 1.08 -6.54
C ALA A 178 11.88 2.16 -6.43
N PHE A 179 11.61 2.62 -5.20
CA PHE A 179 10.65 3.67 -4.93
C PHE A 179 11.18 5.05 -5.35
N GLN A 180 12.46 5.33 -5.12
CA GLN A 180 13.13 6.53 -5.60
C GLN A 180 13.22 6.58 -7.13
N ALA A 181 13.54 5.46 -7.78
CA ALA A 181 13.57 5.35 -9.24
C ALA A 181 12.19 5.60 -9.86
N PHE A 182 11.13 5.11 -9.23
CA PHE A 182 9.77 5.42 -9.66
C PHE A 182 9.42 6.92 -9.48
N GLN A 183 9.84 7.55 -8.37
CA GLN A 183 9.69 9.01 -8.21
C GLN A 183 10.42 9.78 -9.31
N ALA A 184 11.62 9.34 -9.70
CA ALA A 184 12.38 9.92 -10.80
C ALA A 184 11.69 9.72 -12.16
N GLU A 185 11.19 8.51 -12.46
CA GLU A 185 10.44 8.22 -13.70
C GLU A 185 9.18 9.09 -13.81
N LEU A 186 8.48 9.30 -12.69
CA LEU A 186 7.37 10.25 -12.61
C LEU A 186 7.86 11.67 -12.89
N GLY A 187 8.89 12.13 -12.17
CA GLY A 187 9.53 13.44 -12.30
C GLY A 187 9.92 13.79 -13.73
N GLU A 188 10.59 12.88 -14.44
CA GLU A 188 11.02 13.08 -15.83
C GLU A 188 9.85 13.20 -16.79
N LYS A 189 8.79 12.40 -16.61
CA LYS A 189 7.56 12.49 -17.41
C LYS A 189 6.80 13.80 -17.17
N ILE A 190 6.90 14.38 -15.97
CA ILE A 190 6.36 15.71 -15.62
C ILE A 190 7.06 16.79 -16.43
N VAL A 191 8.39 16.83 -16.34
CA VAL A 191 9.21 17.84 -17.03
C VAL A 191 8.94 17.79 -18.52
N HIS A 192 8.93 16.61 -19.12
CA HIS A 192 8.67 16.45 -20.56
C HIS A 192 7.25 16.93 -20.96
N THR A 193 6.25 16.71 -20.11
CA THR A 193 4.86 17.17 -20.38
C THR A 193 4.72 18.69 -20.22
N LEU A 194 5.42 19.28 -19.25
CA LEU A 194 5.44 20.73 -19.04
C LEU A 194 6.20 21.46 -20.16
N GLU A 195 7.32 20.90 -20.63
CA GLU A 195 8.08 21.43 -21.77
C GLU A 195 7.29 21.37 -23.08
N GLN A 196 6.51 20.30 -23.31
CA GLN A 196 5.63 20.21 -24.49
C GLN A 196 4.48 21.22 -24.47
N ARG A 197 3.93 21.54 -23.30
CA ARG A 197 2.91 22.59 -23.15
C ARG A 197 3.47 24.00 -23.24
N ALA A 198 4.71 24.22 -22.83
CA ALA A 198 5.41 25.49 -22.99
C ALA A 198 5.79 25.79 -24.46
N ARG A 199 6.02 24.75 -25.28
CA ARG A 199 6.30 24.88 -26.73
C ARG A 199 5.05 25.02 -27.60
N GLN A 200 3.86 24.86 -27.05
CA GLN A 200 2.57 25.01 -27.74
C GLN A 200 1.86 26.35 -27.42
N ARG A 201 2.57 27.30 -26.81
CA ARG A 201 2.14 28.70 -26.64
C ARG A 201 3.03 29.64 -27.44
#